data_AF-D7CTQ8-F1
#
_entry.id   AF-D7CTQ8-F1
#
_cell.length_a   1.000
_cell.length_b   1.000
_cell.length_c   1.000
_cell.angle_alpha   90.00
_cell.angle_beta   90.00
_cell.angle_gamma   90.00
#
_symmetry.space_group_name_H-M   'P 1'
#
loop_
_entity.id
_entity.type
_entity.pdbx_description
1 polymer ?
#
loop_
_entity_poly.entity_id
_entity_poly.type
_entity_poly.pdbx_seq_one_letter_code
_entity_poly.pdbx_strand_id
1 'polypeptide(L)'
;MPTQKTTIYNRLAVLRAERGLSRQALADAVGVNYQTIGYLERGDYNPSLELAFRFAKLFGLPIEAIFSTEPLKPLSESLYAHRNGEASDDPDR
;
A
#
# COMPACT_ATOMS: atom_id res chain seq x y z
N MET A 1 -18.69 21.15 -12.60
CA MET A 1 -17.54 20.25 -12.83
C MET A 1 -17.88 18.90 -12.24
N PRO A 2 -18.06 17.82 -13.02
CA PRO A 2 -18.16 16.48 -12.43
C PRO A 2 -16.83 16.20 -11.72
N THR A 3 -16.88 15.85 -10.44
CA THR A 3 -15.70 15.40 -9.70
C THR A 3 -15.28 14.05 -10.27
N GLN A 4 -14.18 13.99 -11.03
CA GLN A 4 -13.60 12.72 -11.42
C GLN A 4 -13.22 11.96 -10.15
N LYS A 5 -13.77 10.76 -9.97
CA LYS A 5 -13.43 9.88 -8.86
C LYS A 5 -12.03 9.31 -9.11
N THR A 6 -11.01 9.93 -8.51
CA THR A 6 -9.65 9.37 -8.52
C THR A 6 -9.68 8.02 -7.81
N THR A 7 -9.26 6.95 -8.49
CA THR A 7 -9.16 5.63 -7.86
C THR A 7 -7.87 5.56 -7.05
N ILE A 8 -7.95 5.20 -5.78
CA ILE A 8 -6.78 5.01 -4.92
C ILE A 8 -6.49 3.52 -4.77
N TYR A 9 -5.34 3.09 -5.28
CA TYR A 9 -4.78 1.76 -5.09
C TYR A 9 -4.16 1.67 -3.71
N ASN A 10 -4.16 0.48 -3.12
CA ASN A 10 -3.57 0.27 -1.80
C ASN A 10 -2.92 -1.11 -1.62
N ARG A 11 -2.04 -1.20 -0.62
CA ARG A 11 -1.33 -2.42 -0.21
C ARG A 11 -1.85 -3.00 1.10
N LEU A 12 -3.05 -2.59 1.56
CA LEU A 12 -3.52 -2.95 2.91
C LEU A 12 -3.64 -4.46 3.12
N ALA A 13 -4.18 -5.19 2.13
CA ALA A 13 -4.31 -6.64 2.24
C ALA A 13 -2.95 -7.34 2.39
N VAL A 14 -1.94 -6.87 1.64
CA VAL A 14 -0.57 -7.40 1.67
C VAL A 14 0.09 -7.06 3.01
N LEU A 15 0.12 -5.79 3.39
CA LEU A 15 0.72 -5.32 4.65
C LEU A 15 0.07 -5.93 5.89
N ARG A 16 -1.24 -6.20 5.83
CA ARG A 16 -1.99 -6.89 6.88
C ARG A 16 -1.54 -8.35 6.99
N ALA A 17 -1.43 -9.06 5.86
CA ALA A 17 -0.98 -10.44 5.84
C ALA A 17 0.48 -10.59 6.31
N GLU A 18 1.37 -9.69 5.89
CA GLU A 18 2.78 -9.65 6.33
C GLU A 18 2.92 -9.51 7.84
N ARG A 19 2.00 -8.79 8.49
CA ARG A 19 1.96 -8.62 9.96
C ARG A 19 1.12 -9.67 10.68
N GLY A 20 0.56 -10.66 9.99
CA GLY A 20 -0.32 -11.66 10.59
C GLY A 20 -1.62 -11.09 11.17
N LEU A 21 -2.06 -9.91 10.72
CA LEU A 21 -3.23 -9.24 11.26
C LEU A 21 -4.52 -9.77 10.63
N SER A 22 -5.55 -9.96 11.44
CA SER A 22 -6.92 -10.13 10.92
C SER A 22 -7.48 -8.77 10.48
N ARG A 23 -8.53 -8.76 9.66
CA ARG A 23 -9.21 -7.49 9.29
C ARG A 23 -9.78 -6.78 10.52
N GLN A 24 -10.28 -7.55 11.50
CA GLN A 24 -10.77 -6.99 12.76
C GLN A 24 -9.65 -6.32 13.53
N ALA A 25 -8.50 -7.00 13.70
CA ALA A 25 -7.36 -6.42 14.40
C ALA A 25 -6.84 -5.15 13.73
N LEU A 26 -6.84 -5.10 12.39
CA LEU A 26 -6.47 -3.89 11.65
C LEU A 26 -7.51 -2.77 11.88
N ALA A 27 -8.80 -3.09 11.85
CA ALA A 27 -9.88 -2.14 12.09
C ALA A 27 -9.78 -1.52 13.49
N ASP A 28 -9.54 -2.35 14.50
CA ASP A 28 -9.39 -1.91 15.89
C ASP A 28 -8.14 -1.02 16.04
N ALA A 29 -7.01 -1.43 15.45
CA ALA A 29 -5.74 -0.70 15.53
C ALA A 29 -5.81 0.69 14.89
N VAL A 30 -6.60 0.85 13.81
CA VAL A 30 -6.79 2.15 13.16
C VAL A 30 -8.10 2.82 13.54
N GLY A 31 -8.89 2.28 14.48
CA GLY A 31 -10.12 2.90 14.98
C GLY A 31 -11.20 3.12 13.91
N VAL A 32 -11.54 2.07 13.16
CA VAL A 32 -12.63 2.08 12.16
C VAL A 32 -13.50 0.82 12.29
N ASN A 33 -14.64 0.78 11.60
CA ASN A 33 -15.47 -0.42 11.54
C ASN A 33 -14.77 -1.53 10.72
N TYR A 34 -14.94 -2.78 11.12
CA TYR A 34 -14.49 -3.96 10.36
C TYR A 34 -14.78 -3.89 8.85
N GLN A 35 -16.00 -3.49 8.48
CA GLN A 35 -16.40 -3.42 7.06
C GLN A 35 -15.58 -2.41 6.28
N THR A 36 -15.17 -1.30 6.92
CA THR A 36 -14.29 -0.26 6.38
C THR A 36 -13.03 -0.93 5.83
N ILE A 37 -12.33 -1.77 6.61
CA ILE A 37 -11.14 -2.47 6.11
C ILE A 37 -11.43 -3.31 4.84
N GLY A 38 -12.56 -4.03 4.81
CA GLY A 38 -12.94 -4.84 3.65
C GLY A 38 -13.18 -4.01 2.38
N TYR A 39 -13.91 -2.91 2.50
CA TYR A 39 -14.15 -2.00 1.37
C TYR A 39 -12.84 -1.34 0.89
N LEU A 40 -11.85 -1.15 1.78
CA LEU A 40 -10.60 -0.45 1.50
C LEU A 40 -9.69 -1.37 0.70
N GLU A 41 -9.53 -2.60 1.16
CA GLU A 41 -8.74 -3.63 0.48
C GLU A 41 -9.24 -3.91 -0.95
N ARG A 42 -10.54 -3.74 -1.21
CA ARG A 42 -11.12 -3.87 -2.56
C ARG A 42 -11.06 -2.60 -3.41
N GLY A 43 -10.71 -1.46 -2.80
CA GLY A 43 -10.70 -0.16 -3.48
C GLY A 43 -12.09 0.43 -3.73
N ASP A 44 -13.12 -0.05 -3.01
CA ASP A 44 -14.51 0.43 -3.16
C ASP A 44 -14.64 1.92 -2.74
N TYR A 45 -13.77 2.36 -1.82
CA TYR A 45 -13.69 3.73 -1.34
C TYR A 45 -12.25 4.20 -1.11
N ASN A 46 -12.07 5.51 -1.22
CA ASN A 46 -10.80 6.16 -0.92
C ASN A 46 -10.72 6.49 0.58
N PRO A 47 -9.57 6.25 1.24
CA PRO A 47 -9.40 6.66 2.62
C PRO A 47 -9.45 8.19 2.74
N SER A 48 -9.90 8.69 3.90
CA SER A 48 -9.63 10.08 4.26
C SER A 48 -8.14 10.28 4.51
N LEU A 49 -7.66 11.52 4.43
CA LEU A 49 -6.26 11.85 4.73
C LEU A 49 -5.85 11.40 6.15
N GLU A 50 -6.73 11.64 7.14
CA GLU A 50 -6.52 11.20 8.52
C GLU A 50 -6.36 9.67 8.63
N LEU A 51 -7.20 8.91 7.93
CA LEU A 51 -7.12 7.46 7.93
C LEU A 51 -5.82 6.97 7.26
N ALA A 52 -5.40 7.62 6.17
CA ALA A 52 -4.11 7.33 5.53
C ALA A 52 -2.94 7.53 6.49
N PHE A 53 -2.92 8.62 7.27
CA PHE A 53 -1.90 8.84 8.30
C PHE A 53 -1.94 7.82 9.44
N ARG A 54 -3.13 7.36 9.86
CA ARG A 54 -3.24 6.27 10.85
C ARG A 54 -2.61 4.98 10.35
N PHE A 55 -2.84 4.62 9.08
CA PHE A 55 -2.19 3.46 8.47
C PHE A 55 -0.67 3.65 8.34
N ALA A 56 -0.20 4.82 7.91
CA ALA A 56 1.22 5.15 7.84
C ALA A 56 1.91 4.96 9.19
N LYS A 57 1.29 5.48 10.27
CA LYS A 57 1.79 5.31 11.64
C LYS A 57 1.77 3.85 12.10
N LEU A 58 0.67 3.12 11.88
CA LEU A 58 0.54 1.72 12.26
C LEU A 58 1.59 0.85 11.58
N PHE A 59 1.84 1.09 10.30
CA PHE A 59 2.77 0.31 9.50
C PHE A 59 4.21 0.85 9.51
N GLY A 60 4.46 2.03 10.07
CA GLY A 60 5.79 2.65 10.04
C GLY A 60 6.30 2.88 8.61
N LEU A 61 5.39 3.16 7.67
CA LEU A 61 5.68 3.36 6.25
C LEU A 61 5.16 4.73 5.80
N PRO A 62 5.78 5.36 4.79
CA PRO A 62 5.21 6.54 4.15
C PRO A 62 3.86 6.21 3.50
N ILE A 63 2.99 7.21 3.36
CA ILE A 63 1.64 7.04 2.79
C ILE A 63 1.73 6.43 1.39
N GLU A 64 2.69 6.87 0.59
CA GLU A 64 2.93 6.49 -0.81
C GLU A 64 3.35 5.01 -0.94
N ALA A 65 3.91 4.41 0.12
CA ALA A 65 4.20 2.97 0.14
C ALA A 65 2.94 2.12 0.42
N ILE A 66 1.87 2.74 0.94
CA ILE A 66 0.62 2.08 1.31
C ILE A 66 -0.48 2.37 0.28
N PHE A 67 -0.54 3.60 -0.23
CA PHE A 67 -1.58 4.12 -1.13
C PHE A 67 -0.95 4.80 -2.34
N SER A 68 -1.63 4.72 -3.49
CA SER A 68 -1.17 5.36 -4.73
C SER A 68 -2.35 5.73 -5.62
N THR A 69 -2.20 6.80 -6.40
CA THR A 69 -3.13 7.15 -7.49
C THR A 69 -2.91 6.29 -8.75
N GLU A 70 -1.81 5.55 -8.79
CA GLU A 70 -1.44 4.62 -9.86
C GLU A 70 -1.37 3.18 -9.33
N PRO A 71 -1.57 2.16 -10.20
CA PRO A 71 -1.44 0.77 -9.80
C PRO A 71 -0.10 0.47 -9.10
N LEU A 72 -0.17 -0.12 -7.91
CA LEU A 72 1.01 -0.50 -7.15
C LEU A 72 1.64 -1.75 -7.78
N LYS A 73 2.88 -1.62 -8.26
CA LYS A 73 3.64 -2.74 -8.80
C LYS A 73 3.94 -3.79 -7.71
N PRO A 74 4.01 -5.09 -8.06
CA PRO A 74 4.52 -6.11 -7.15
C PRO A 74 5.95 -5.81 -6.73
N LEU A 75 6.30 -6.10 -5.47
CA LEU A 75 7.66 -5.86 -4.96
C LEU A 75 8.73 -6.61 -5.75
N SER A 76 8.42 -7.81 -6.23
CA SER A 76 9.31 -8.61 -7.08
C SER A 76 9.68 -7.91 -8.38
N GLU A 77 8.75 -7.18 -8.99
CA GLU A 77 9.01 -6.42 -10.21
C GLU A 77 9.99 -5.27 -9.91
N SER A 78 9.76 -4.53 -8.83
CA SER A 78 10.63 -3.42 -8.43
C SER A 78 12.05 -3.90 -8.08
N LEU A 79 12.18 -4.98 -7.29
CA LEU A 79 13.48 -5.49 -6.85
C LEU A 79 14.34 -6.03 -8.02
N TYR A 80 13.73 -6.71 -9.00
CA TYR A 80 14.48 -7.28 -10.12
C TYR A 80 14.63 -6.34 -11.31
N ALA A 81 13.78 -5.31 -11.44
CA ALA A 81 13.99 -4.26 -12.44
C ALA A 81 15.33 -3.53 -12.23
N HIS A 82 15.75 -3.33 -10.98
CA HIS A 82 17.02 -2.68 -10.64
C HIS A 82 18.25 -3.58 -10.86
N ARG A 83 18.10 -4.91 -10.81
CA ARG A 83 19.21 -5.85 -11.01
C ARG A 83 19.66 -5.99 -12.47
N ASN A 84 18.81 -5.62 -13.42
CA ASN A 84 19.13 -5.70 -14.85
C ASN A 84 19.94 -4.49 -15.37
N GLY A 85 20.33 -3.55 -14.49
CA GLY A 85 21.14 -2.37 -14.83
C GLY A 85 22.57 -2.37 -14.26
N GLU A 86 22.96 -3.35 -13.44
CA GLU A 86 24.29 -3.44 -12.81
C GLU A 86 25.05 -4.70 -13.28
N ALA A 87 25.13 -4.90 -14.59
CA ALA A 87 25.94 -5.96 -15.19
C ALA A 87 26.88 -5.39 -16.27
N SER A 88 27.62 -4.34 -15.94
CA SER A 88 28.74 -3.85 -16.76
C SER A 88 29.60 -2.85 -15.99
N ASP A 89 30.25 -3.29 -14.91
CA ASP A 89 31.53 -2.69 -14.50
C ASP A 89 32.29 -3.74 -13.68
N ASP A 90 32.92 -4.67 -14.40
CA ASP A 90 34.02 -5.47 -13.89
C ASP A 90 35.29 -4.74 -14.33
N PRO A 91 35.97 -3.98 -13.45
CA PRO A 91 37.18 -3.24 -13.82
C PRO A 91 38.41 -4.15 -13.90
N ASP A 92 38.29 -5.45 -13.59
CA ASP A 92 39.40 -6.41 -13.47
C ASP A 92 39.35 -7.56 -14.51
N ARG A 93 38.77 -7.32 -15.70
CA ARG A 93 38.90 -8.20 -16.87
C ARG A 93 39.51 -7.53 -18.09
#